data_AF-A0A382X272-F1
#
_entry.id   AF-A0A382X272-F1
#
_cell.length_a   1.000
_cell.length_b   1.000
_cell.length_c   1.000
_cell.angle_alpha   90.00
_cell.angle_beta   90.00
_cell.angle_gamma   90.00
#
_symmetry.space_group_name_H-M   'P 1'
#
loop_
_entity.id
_entity.type
_entity.pdbx_description
1 polymer ?
#
loop_
_entity_poly.entity_id
_entity_poly.type
_entity_poly.pdbx_seq_one_letter_code
_entity_poly.pdbx_strand_id
1 'polypeptide(L)' 'MKLVKDTENYLKKDSEKISEKEAEEAFIKIIKWIGEDPSREGLLSTPKRLVKAFKEYFKGYSEDPKKILEKTFGDVQGY' A
#
# COMPACT_ATOMS: atom_id res chain seq x y z
N MET A 1 -11.17 15.60 27.34
CA MET A 1 -10.71 14.24 27.73
C MET A 1 -11.51 13.07 27.12
N LYS A 2 -12.60 13.29 26.36
CA LYS A 2 -13.31 12.22 25.61
C LYS A 2 -12.68 11.96 24.23
N LEU A 3 -12.32 13.04 23.52
CA LEU A 3 -11.68 13.02 22.19
C LEU A 3 -10.41 12.16 22.06
N VAL A 4 -9.56 12.11 23.10
CA VAL A 4 -8.28 11.37 23.06
C VAL A 4 -8.48 9.86 23.22
N LYS A 5 -9.49 9.45 23.99
CA LYS A 5 -9.82 8.02 24.17
C LYS A 5 -10.45 7.43 22.92
N ASP A 6 -11.20 8.23 22.19
CA ASP A 6 -11.79 7.82 20.91
C ASP A 6 -10.69 7.59 19.87
N THR A 7 -9.69 8.47 19.78
CA THR A 7 -8.53 8.29 18.87
C THR A 7 -7.69 7.04 19.18
N GLU A 8 -7.47 6.72 20.47
CA GLU A 8 -6.74 5.51 20.87
C GLU A 8 -7.48 4.23 20.46
N ASN A 9 -8.81 4.25 20.46
CA ASN A 9 -9.64 3.14 20.00
C ASN A 9 -9.64 2.99 18.47
N TYR A 10 -9.57 4.10 17.72
CA TYR A 10 -9.38 4.05 16.26
C TYR A 10 -8.04 3.42 15.88
N LEU A 11 -6.95 3.81 16.55
CA LEU A 11 -5.61 3.26 16.31
C LEU A 11 -5.49 1.76 16.69
N LYS A 12 -6.28 1.29 17.67
CA LYS A 12 -6.34 -0.13 18.04
C LYS A 12 -7.14 -0.99 17.07
N LYS A 13 -8.09 -0.41 16.32
CA LYS A 13 -8.95 -1.16 15.39
C LYS A 13 -8.22 -1.56 14.09
N ASP A 14 -7.16 -0.84 13.73
CA ASP A 14 -6.30 -1.11 12.56
C ASP A 14 -5.28 -2.25 12.76
N SER A 15 -5.28 -2.94 13.91
CA SER A 15 -4.32 -4.01 14.17
C SER A 15 -4.64 -5.34 13.49
N GLU A 16 -5.78 -5.47 12.83
CA GLU A 16 -6.11 -6.67 12.07
C GLU A 16 -5.41 -6.60 10.71
N LYS A 17 -4.20 -7.16 10.65
CA LYS A 17 -3.41 -7.22 9.42
C LYS A 17 -4.15 -8.06 8.38
N ILE A 18 -4.62 -7.39 7.33
CA ILE A 18 -5.15 -8.03 6.12
C ILE A 18 -4.03 -8.83 5.43
N SER A 19 -4.28 -10.10 5.13
CA SER A 19 -3.36 -10.96 4.40
C SER A 19 -3.32 -10.61 2.91
N GLU A 20 -2.26 -11.03 2.21
CA GLU A 20 -2.17 -10.86 0.75
C GLU A 20 -3.33 -11.54 0.02
N LYS A 21 -3.76 -12.71 0.50
CA LYS A 21 -4.88 -13.45 -0.08
C LYS A 21 -6.19 -12.65 0.02
N GLU A 22 -6.46 -12.05 1.17
CA GLU A 22 -7.65 -11.20 1.35
C GLU A 22 -7.60 -9.96 0.46
N ALA A 23 -6.42 -9.38 0.25
CA ALA A 23 -6.24 -8.28 -0.69
C ALA A 23 -6.48 -8.71 -2.15
N GLU A 24 -5.98 -9.88 -2.56
CA GLU A 24 -6.27 -10.45 -3.88
C GLU A 24 -7.78 -10.71 -4.07
N GLU A 25 -8.45 -11.26 -3.06
CA GLU A 25 -9.91 -11.47 -3.07
C GLU A 25 -10.69 -10.15 -3.19
N ALA A 26 -10.20 -9.07 -2.57
CA ALA A 26 -10.77 -7.74 -2.75
C ALA A 26 -10.62 -7.24 -4.19
N PHE A 27 -9.46 -7.44 -4.82
CA PHE A 27 -9.26 -7.09 -6.23
C PHE A 27 -10.14 -7.91 -7.17
N ILE A 28 -10.39 -9.20 -6.88
CA ILE A 28 -11.34 -10.01 -7.64
C ILE A 28 -12.74 -9.38 -7.60
N LYS A 29 -13.18 -8.87 -6.44
CA LYS A 29 -14.47 -8.18 -6.31
C LYS A 29 -14.52 -6.90 -7.14
N ILE A 30 -13.43 -6.13 -7.16
CA ILE A 30 -13.33 -4.90 -7.97
C ILE A 30 -13.39 -5.24 -9.46
N ILE A 31 -12.66 -6.27 -9.92
CA ILE A 31 -12.67 -6.72 -11.32
C ILE A 31 -14.08 -7.15 -11.74
N LYS A 32 -14.80 -7.89 -10.88
CA LYS A 32 -16.20 -8.25 -11.14
C LYS A 32 -17.11 -7.03 -11.17
N TRP A 33 -16.90 -6.08 -10.26
CA TRP A 33 -17.69 -4.86 -10.16
C TRP A 33 -17.58 -3.98 -11.41
N ILE A 34 -16.42 -3.94 -12.06
CA ILE A 34 -16.24 -3.23 -13.34
C ILE A 34 -16.80 -3.98 -14.56
N GLY A 35 -17.37 -5.17 -14.37
CA GLY A 35 -17.99 -5.98 -15.44
C GLY A 35 -17.04 -6.96 -16.15
N GLU A 36 -15.84 -7.19 -15.64
CA GLU A 36 -14.88 -8.14 -16.20
C GLU A 36 -15.00 -9.54 -15.56
N ASP A 37 -14.60 -10.57 -16.30
CA ASP A 37 -14.51 -11.94 -15.79
C ASP A 37 -13.09 -12.26 -15.27
N PRO A 38 -12.87 -12.35 -13.95
CA PRO A 38 -11.56 -12.67 -13.40
C PRO A 38 -11.06 -14.09 -13.71
N SER A 39 -11.94 -14.99 -14.17
CA SER A 39 -11.56 -16.36 -14.55
C SER A 39 -10.95 -16.47 -15.95
N ARG A 40 -11.01 -15.41 -16.76
CA ARG A 40 -10.37 -15.39 -18.09
C ARG A 40 -8.86 -15.47 -17.96
N GLU A 41 -8.22 -16.17 -18.89
CA GLU A 41 -6.77 -16.47 -18.88
C GLU A 41 -5.91 -15.23 -18.59
N GLY A 42 -6.22 -14.09 -19.23
CA GLY A 42 -5.48 -12.84 -19.06
C GLY A 42 -5.63 -12.16 -17.69
N LEU A 43 -6.61 -12.55 -16.87
CA LEU A 43 -6.88 -11.97 -15.54
C LEU A 43 -6.60 -12.88 -14.36
N LEU A 44 -6.36 -14.17 -14.57
CA LEU A 44 -6.07 -15.11 -13.47
C LEU A 44 -4.93 -14.64 -12.57
N SER A 45 -3.90 -14.02 -13.15
CA SER A 45 -2.74 -13.49 -12.40
C SER A 45 -2.88 -12.00 -12.02
N THR A 46 -3.93 -11.32 -12.45
CA THR A 46 -4.11 -9.88 -12.22
C THR A 46 -4.26 -9.50 -10.75
N PRO A 47 -5.05 -10.19 -9.91
CA PRO A 47 -5.14 -9.86 -8.49
C PRO A 47 -3.78 -9.84 -7.79
N LYS A 48 -2.96 -10.87 -8.03
CA LYS A 48 -1.59 -10.96 -7.50
C LYS A 48 -0.68 -9.83 -8.00
N ARG A 49 -0.77 -9.49 -9.30
CA ARG A 49 -0.01 -8.37 -9.89
C ARG A 49 -0.43 -7.03 -9.28
N LEU A 50 -1.72 -6.82 -9.00
CA LEU A 50 -2.23 -5.61 -8.37
C LEU A 50 -1.75 -5.48 -6.93
N VAL A 51 -1.77 -6.55 -6.12
CA VAL A 51 -1.19 -6.54 -4.77
C VAL A 51 0.28 -6.15 -4.80
N LYS A 52 1.06 -6.71 -5.73
CA LYS A 52 2.48 -6.36 -5.89
C LYS A 52 2.66 -4.88 -6.28
N ALA A 53 1.88 -4.39 -7.24
CA ALA A 53 1.95 -3.00 -7.67
C ALA A 53 1.58 -2.03 -6.53
N PHE A 54 0.53 -2.33 -5.77
CA PHE A 54 0.11 -1.49 -4.63
C PHE A 54 1.17 -1.45 -3.54
N LYS A 55 1.83 -2.58 -3.23
CA LYS A 55 2.97 -2.60 -2.31
C LYS A 55 4.08 -1.66 -2.77
N GLU A 56 4.35 -1.59 -4.08
CA GLU A 56 5.36 -0.70 -4.63
C GLU A 56 4.92 0.77 -4.59
N TYR A 57 3.68 1.07 -4.99
CA TYR A 57 3.15 2.44 -5.00
C TYR A 57 3.09 3.04 -3.59
N PHE A 58 2.77 2.22 -2.60
CA PHE A 58 2.58 2.65 -1.22
C PHE A 58 3.75 2.28 -0.29
N LYS A 59 4.87 1.80 -0.83
CA LYS A 59 6.05 1.40 -0.03
C LYS A 59 6.55 2.51 0.87
N GLY A 60 6.41 3.78 0.43
CA GLY A 60 6.87 4.95 1.16
C GLY A 60 6.25 5.11 2.55
N TYR A 61 5.05 4.59 2.79
CA TYR A 61 4.45 4.60 4.14
C TYR A 61 5.17 3.69 5.14
N SER A 62 5.94 2.72 4.65
CA SER A 62 6.76 1.82 5.47
C SER A 62 8.24 2.21 5.48
N GLU A 63 8.63 3.26 4.76
CA GLU A 63 10.01 3.72 4.63
C GLU A 63 10.26 4.96 5.50
N ASP A 64 11.52 5.16 5.92
CA ASP A 64 11.93 6.37 6.65
C ASP A 64 12.39 7.43 5.65
N PRO A 65 11.68 8.57 5.51
CA PRO A 65 12.06 9.62 4.56
C PRO A 65 13.40 10.27 4.90
N LYS A 66 13.84 10.25 6.17
CA LYS A 66 15.14 10.84 6.55
C LYS A 66 16.30 10.11 5.89
N LYS A 67 16.22 8.78 5.80
CA LYS A 67 17.24 7.97 5.13
C LYS A 67 17.35 8.29 3.64
N ILE A 68 16.23 8.62 3.00
CA ILE A 68 16.21 9.02 1.58
C ILE A 68 16.90 10.38 1.38
N LEU A 69 16.72 11.30 2.33
CA LEU A 69 17.25 12.67 2.28
C LEU A 69 18.66 12.82 2.88
N GLU A 70 19.28 11.74 3.35
CA GLU A 70 20.57 11.79 4.06
C GLU A 70 21.74 12.26 3.16
N LYS A 71 21.64 12.05 1.84
CA LYS A 71 22.72 12.37 0.90
C LYS A 71 22.68 13.84 0.46
N THR A 72 23.74 14.58 0.76
CA THR A 72 23.96 15.96 0.31
C THR A 72 25.13 16.03 -0.68
N PHE A 73 25.10 17.01 -1.59
CA PHE A 73 26.23 17.33 -2.46
C PHE A 73 27.04 18.44 -1.80
N GLY A 74 28.38 18.32 -1.79
CA GLY A 74 29.27 19.38 -1.33
C GLY A 74 29.40 20.51 -2.35
N ASP A 75 29.73 21.71 -1.89
CA ASP A 75 29.97 22.88 -2.75
C ASP A 75 31.03 22.56 -3.81
N VAL A 76 30.68 22.77 -5.09
CA VAL A 76 31.66 22.83 -6.18
C VAL A 76 32.33 24.20 -6.15
N GLN A 77 33.30 24.38 -5.24
CA GLN A 77 34.23 25.51 -5.30
C GLN A 77 35.17 25.30 -6.49
N GLY A 78 34.80 25.85 -7.64
CA GLY A 78 35.58 25.71 -8.86
C GLY A 78 35.08 26.58 -10.02
N TYR A 79 34.86 27.88 -9.77
CA TYR A 79 34.89 28.94 -10.78
C TYR A 79 35.42 30.23 -10.13
#